data_AF-A0A932IQJ6-F1
#
_entry.id   AF-A0A932IQJ6-F1
#
_cell.length_a   1.000
_cell.length_b   1.000
_cell.length_c   1.000
_cell.angle_alpha   90.00
_cell.angle_beta   90.00
_cell.angle_gamma   90.00
#
_symmetry.space_group_name_H-M   'P 1'
#
loop_
_entity.id
_entity.type
_entity.pdbx_description
1 polymer ?
#
loop_
_entity_poly.entity_id
_entity_poly.type
_entity_poly.pdbx_seq_one_letter_code
_entity_poly.pdbx_strand_id
1 'polypeptide(L)'
;MTGLFDLFSKRAETPVETRDYGKIYLALSGLLFLGTMWAVLDEVTSRRPWKEYQDAYFTLSEQKWDERLQQAYANFDSAAYNELQNELQAAQAKLESSEYKTASTEMMKIDEQLLDANREYTFAKSRADEAYYFWKKSVHEGEENQSSKKSYDDEVASMAKYSTVVSELESKRKVHDDLIKQYNQAVKDVQTKIKPLRAEIENAMTKIERTHASTIQIRQVMSNNFDKTNFGTPKARIDRCQTCHLGWNDENMDSVAQPFTRHPVPELLKMHNPEQFGCTPCHRGQGTALTAGLAHGDADHYWEWPLLKGKEVYASCNSCHANEMYLKQAEPFNKSKQILFEAGCFGCHEIKGYLDIPKIGPEINQLAAKT
;
A
#
# COMPACT_ATOMS: atom_id res chain seq x y z
N MET A 1 54.25 -43.82 -27.64
CA MET A 1 52.99 -43.96 -26.87
C MET A 1 53.31 -43.73 -25.39
N THR A 2 53.21 -42.49 -24.94
CA THR A 2 53.32 -42.11 -23.53
C THR A 2 51.90 -42.13 -22.96
N GLY A 3 51.55 -43.23 -22.29
CA GLY A 3 50.20 -43.47 -21.77
C GLY A 3 49.91 -42.70 -20.47
N LEU A 4 48.62 -42.48 -20.20
CA LEU A 4 48.07 -41.78 -19.02
C LEU A 4 48.54 -42.29 -17.63
N PHE A 5 49.30 -43.39 -17.57
CA PHE A 5 49.73 -44.04 -16.31
C PHE A 5 51.10 -43.60 -15.77
N ASP A 6 51.86 -42.77 -16.50
CA ASP A 6 53.16 -42.26 -16.04
C ASP A 6 53.05 -41.15 -14.97
N LEU A 7 51.83 -40.77 -14.58
CA LEU A 7 51.55 -39.87 -13.46
C LEU A 7 51.82 -40.52 -12.09
N PHE A 8 51.94 -41.85 -12.03
CA PHE A 8 52.12 -42.62 -10.79
C PHE A 8 53.50 -43.29 -10.65
N SER A 9 54.45 -42.99 -11.55
CA SER A 9 55.83 -43.44 -11.39
C SER A 9 56.53 -42.67 -10.26
N LYS A 10 57.40 -43.36 -9.49
CA LYS A 10 58.11 -42.77 -8.34
C LYS A 10 58.97 -41.61 -8.84
N ARG A 11 58.54 -40.36 -8.58
CA ARG A 11 59.27 -39.15 -8.98
C ARG A 11 60.68 -39.15 -8.40
N ALA A 12 61.66 -38.74 -9.20
CA ALA A 12 62.99 -38.42 -8.70
C ALA A 12 62.89 -37.38 -7.57
N GLU A 13 63.67 -37.56 -6.51
CA GLU A 13 63.74 -36.68 -5.34
C GLU A 13 64.36 -35.33 -5.71
N THR A 14 63.58 -34.51 -6.41
CA THR A 14 63.88 -33.10 -6.63
C THR A 14 63.64 -32.34 -5.32
N PRO A 15 64.66 -31.62 -4.79
CA PRO A 15 64.49 -30.76 -3.61
C PRO A 15 63.33 -29.79 -3.81
N VAL A 16 62.52 -29.59 -2.77
CA VAL A 16 61.27 -28.81 -2.86
C VAL A 16 61.54 -27.38 -3.33
N GLU A 17 62.69 -26.83 -2.99
CA GLU A 17 63.16 -25.48 -3.30
C GLU A 17 63.45 -25.25 -4.78
N THR A 18 63.61 -26.33 -5.56
CA THR A 18 63.94 -26.27 -7.01
C THR A 18 62.73 -26.55 -7.92
N ARG A 19 61.56 -26.81 -7.34
CA ARG A 19 60.36 -27.19 -8.10
C ARG A 19 59.62 -25.96 -8.60
N ASP A 20 59.55 -25.82 -9.93
CA ASP A 20 58.70 -24.82 -10.58
C ASP A 20 57.26 -25.33 -10.67
N TYR A 21 56.40 -24.83 -9.78
CA TYR A 21 54.96 -25.07 -9.81
C TYR A 21 54.19 -24.05 -10.64
N GLY A 22 54.86 -23.07 -11.27
CA GLY A 22 54.22 -21.97 -11.99
C GLY A 22 53.24 -22.45 -13.07
N LYS A 23 53.61 -23.49 -13.83
CA LYS A 23 52.73 -24.08 -14.86
C LYS A 23 51.50 -24.78 -14.26
N ILE A 24 51.66 -25.47 -13.13
CA ILE A 24 50.56 -26.15 -12.44
C ILE A 24 49.62 -25.12 -11.82
N TYR A 25 50.17 -24.09 -11.16
CA TYR A 25 49.40 -23.01 -10.57
C TYR A 25 48.66 -22.21 -11.65
N LEU A 26 49.28 -21.94 -12.79
CA LEU A 26 48.63 -21.28 -13.93
C LEU A 26 47.48 -22.13 -14.48
N ALA A 27 47.68 -23.45 -14.65
CA ALA A 27 46.63 -24.34 -15.13
C ALA A 27 45.45 -24.43 -14.14
N LEU A 28 45.72 -24.61 -12.84
CA LEU A 28 44.68 -24.67 -11.81
C LEU A 28 43.95 -23.34 -11.64
N SER A 29 44.68 -22.21 -11.68
CA SER A 29 44.08 -20.87 -11.64
C SER A 29 43.23 -20.60 -12.88
N GLY A 30 43.67 -21.04 -14.05
CA GLY A 30 42.91 -20.97 -15.30
C GLY A 30 41.62 -21.79 -15.24
N LEU A 31 41.68 -23.03 -14.71
CA LEU A 31 40.49 -23.86 -14.52
C LEU A 31 39.52 -23.26 -13.50
N LEU A 32 40.02 -22.71 -12.39
CA LEU A 32 39.20 -22.02 -11.40
C LEU A 32 38.52 -20.78 -12.03
N PHE A 33 39.26 -19.99 -12.80
CA PHE A 33 38.72 -18.82 -13.50
C PHE A 33 37.63 -19.22 -14.50
N LEU A 34 37.88 -20.22 -15.35
CA LEU A 34 36.89 -20.70 -16.32
C LEU A 34 35.65 -21.29 -15.64
N GLY A 35 35.84 -22.08 -14.58
CA GLY A 35 34.73 -22.62 -13.79
C GLY A 35 33.91 -21.53 -13.12
N THR A 36 34.56 -20.47 -12.62
CA THR A 36 33.90 -19.31 -12.00
C THR A 36 33.15 -18.51 -13.06
N MET A 37 33.76 -18.25 -14.21
CA MET A 37 33.13 -17.56 -15.34
C MET A 37 31.89 -18.32 -15.83
N TRP A 38 32.01 -19.64 -15.99
CA TRP A 38 30.89 -20.50 -16.34
C TRP A 38 29.77 -20.44 -15.29
N ALA A 39 30.10 -20.54 -14.00
CA ALA A 39 29.11 -20.46 -12.92
C ALA A 39 28.38 -19.10 -12.88
N VAL A 40 29.09 -18.00 -13.16
CA VAL A 40 28.49 -16.66 -13.26
C VAL A 40 27.58 -16.56 -14.47
N LEU A 41 28.01 -17.06 -15.64
CA LEU A 41 27.19 -17.07 -16.85
C LEU A 41 25.95 -17.94 -16.68
N ASP A 42 26.08 -19.13 -16.10
CA ASP A 42 24.95 -20.00 -15.78
C ASP A 42 23.99 -19.31 -14.80
N GLU A 43 24.48 -18.77 -13.68
CA GLU A 43 23.64 -18.06 -12.70
C GLU A 43 22.88 -16.88 -13.33
N VAL A 44 23.51 -16.11 -14.22
CA VAL A 44 22.85 -14.96 -14.85
C VAL A 44 21.82 -15.39 -15.90
N THR A 45 22.11 -16.43 -16.67
CA THR A 45 21.25 -16.85 -17.80
C THR A 45 20.16 -17.82 -17.38
N SER A 46 20.47 -18.84 -16.57
CA SER A 46 19.54 -19.91 -16.22
C SER A 46 18.70 -19.60 -14.96
N ARG A 47 19.25 -18.83 -14.00
CA ARG A 47 18.60 -18.59 -12.70
C ARG A 47 17.92 -17.24 -12.58
N ARG A 48 18.14 -16.32 -13.53
CA ARG A 48 17.57 -14.97 -13.50
C ARG A 48 16.70 -14.58 -14.72
N PRO A 49 15.90 -15.50 -15.30
CA PRO A 49 15.04 -15.15 -16.44
C PRO A 49 13.97 -14.11 -16.08
N TRP A 50 13.60 -13.99 -14.80
CA TRP A 50 12.67 -12.97 -14.30
C TRP A 50 13.05 -11.53 -14.64
N LYS A 51 14.35 -11.24 -14.87
CA LYS A 51 14.80 -9.90 -15.26
C LYS A 51 14.24 -9.48 -16.62
N GLU A 52 14.24 -10.41 -17.58
CA GLU A 52 13.70 -10.16 -18.93
C GLU A 52 12.20 -9.83 -18.88
N TYR A 53 11.46 -10.45 -17.96
CA TYR A 53 10.05 -10.10 -17.73
C TYR A 53 9.88 -8.68 -17.20
N GLN A 54 10.78 -8.20 -16.32
CA GLN A 54 10.70 -6.83 -15.83
C GLN A 54 11.06 -5.82 -16.92
N ASP A 55 12.11 -6.08 -17.69
CA ASP A 55 12.50 -5.23 -18.82
C ASP A 55 11.39 -5.14 -19.86
N ALA A 56 10.79 -6.27 -20.22
CA ALA A 56 9.65 -6.32 -21.13
C ALA A 56 8.44 -5.58 -20.55
N TYR A 57 8.17 -5.73 -19.26
CA TYR A 57 7.09 -4.99 -18.59
C TYR A 57 7.33 -3.48 -18.60
N PHE A 58 8.52 -3.01 -18.24
CA PHE A 58 8.82 -1.57 -18.20
C PHE A 58 8.72 -0.95 -19.58
N THR A 59 9.26 -1.61 -20.60
CA THR A 59 9.14 -1.18 -22.01
C THR A 59 7.67 -1.09 -22.43
N LEU A 60 6.87 -2.11 -22.11
CA LEU A 60 5.46 -2.14 -22.45
C LEU A 60 4.63 -1.11 -21.67
N SER A 61 4.95 -0.92 -20.39
CA SER A 61 4.29 0.06 -19.53
C SER A 61 4.54 1.47 -20.01
N GLU A 62 5.79 1.80 -20.34
CA GLU A 62 6.14 3.08 -20.98
C GLU A 62 5.33 3.31 -22.26
N GLN A 63 5.35 2.36 -23.21
CA GLN A 63 4.58 2.48 -24.45
C GLN A 63 3.08 2.72 -24.18
N LYS A 64 2.48 1.95 -23.26
CA LYS A 64 1.06 2.07 -22.93
C LYS A 64 0.73 3.41 -22.28
N TRP A 65 1.58 3.90 -21.39
CA TRP A 65 1.38 5.18 -20.72
C TRP A 65 1.65 6.36 -21.65
N ASP A 66 2.56 6.23 -22.61
CA ASP A 66 2.75 7.19 -23.69
C ASP A 66 1.52 7.26 -24.60
N GLU A 67 0.97 6.11 -25.03
CA GLU A 67 -0.29 6.06 -25.79
C GLU A 67 -1.41 6.79 -25.04
N ARG A 68 -1.52 6.58 -23.72
CA ARG A 68 -2.51 7.24 -22.87
C ARG A 68 -2.24 8.73 -22.69
N LEU A 69 -0.97 9.13 -22.60
CA LEU A 69 -0.57 10.54 -22.55
C LEU A 69 -0.94 11.27 -23.85
N GLN A 70 -0.70 10.65 -25.01
CA GLN A 70 -1.09 11.23 -26.30
C GLN A 70 -2.61 11.38 -26.42
N GLN A 71 -3.37 10.38 -25.95
CA GLN A 71 -4.83 10.48 -25.88
C GLN A 71 -5.29 11.60 -24.93
N ALA A 72 -4.65 11.73 -23.77
CA ALA A 72 -4.93 12.81 -22.82
C ALA A 72 -4.65 14.20 -23.42
N TYR A 73 -3.56 14.35 -24.17
CA TYR A 73 -3.27 15.59 -24.91
C TYR A 73 -4.28 15.85 -26.03
N ALA A 74 -4.71 14.83 -26.77
CA ALA A 74 -5.71 14.98 -27.82
C ALA A 74 -7.08 15.40 -27.26
N ASN A 75 -7.43 14.93 -26.07
CA ASN A 75 -8.67 15.28 -25.37
C ASN A 75 -8.55 16.54 -24.50
N PHE A 76 -7.37 17.17 -24.46
CA PHE A 76 -7.11 18.32 -23.59
C PHE A 76 -7.79 19.57 -24.13
N ASP A 77 -8.73 20.11 -23.36
CA ASP A 77 -9.38 21.38 -23.66
C ASP A 77 -8.45 22.56 -23.32
N SER A 78 -7.56 22.88 -24.25
CA SER A 78 -6.62 24.00 -24.11
C SER A 78 -7.32 25.36 -23.98
N ALA A 79 -8.52 25.52 -24.54
CA ALA A 79 -9.27 26.77 -24.46
C ALA A 79 -9.84 26.97 -23.06
N ALA A 80 -10.58 25.99 -22.53
CA ALA A 80 -11.10 26.02 -21.17
C ALA A 80 -9.98 26.14 -20.13
N TYR A 81 -8.87 25.45 -20.38
CA TYR A 81 -7.69 25.54 -19.53
C TYR A 81 -7.09 26.96 -19.47
N ASN A 82 -6.89 27.60 -20.62
CA ASN A 82 -6.35 28.96 -20.69
C ASN A 82 -7.31 29.99 -20.07
N GLU A 83 -8.62 29.81 -20.25
CA GLU A 83 -9.64 30.64 -19.60
C GLU A 83 -9.55 30.56 -18.07
N LEU A 84 -9.53 29.34 -17.52
CA LEU A 84 -9.38 29.13 -16.08
C LEU A 84 -8.03 29.62 -15.54
N GLN A 85 -6.97 29.57 -16.35
CA GLN A 85 -5.68 30.15 -15.96
C GLN A 85 -5.74 31.68 -15.86
N ASN A 86 -6.43 32.33 -16.78
CA ASN A 86 -6.67 33.77 -16.69
C ASN A 86 -7.56 34.11 -15.49
N GLU A 87 -8.60 33.32 -15.21
CA GLU A 87 -9.45 33.46 -14.01
C GLU A 87 -8.62 33.28 -12.73
N LEU A 88 -7.72 32.30 -12.70
CA LEU A 88 -6.82 32.04 -11.56
C LEU A 88 -5.88 33.23 -11.35
N GLN A 89 -5.26 33.74 -12.40
CA GLN A 89 -4.38 34.90 -12.33
C GLN A 89 -5.12 36.14 -11.83
N ALA A 90 -6.36 36.36 -12.31
CA ALA A 90 -7.21 37.45 -11.84
C ALA A 90 -7.60 37.29 -10.35
N ALA A 91 -7.93 36.06 -9.91
CA ALA A 91 -8.24 35.77 -8.51
C ALA A 91 -7.01 35.94 -7.60
N GLN A 92 -5.82 35.55 -8.06
CA GLN A 92 -4.56 35.77 -7.35
C GLN A 92 -4.20 37.26 -7.25
N ALA A 93 -4.40 38.03 -8.33
CA ALA A 93 -4.17 39.46 -8.32
C ALA A 93 -5.07 40.19 -7.30
N LYS A 94 -6.28 39.66 -7.03
CA LYS A 94 -7.16 40.19 -5.99
C LYS A 94 -6.63 39.99 -4.57
N LEU A 95 -5.80 38.98 -4.32
CA LEU A 95 -5.09 38.83 -3.03
C LEU A 95 -4.06 39.95 -2.80
N GLU A 96 -3.62 40.62 -3.86
CA GLU A 96 -2.72 41.76 -3.77
C GLU A 96 -3.46 43.11 -3.63
N SER A 97 -4.79 43.09 -3.65
CA SER A 97 -5.62 44.28 -3.51
C SER A 97 -5.42 44.99 -2.16
N SER A 98 -5.65 46.30 -2.14
CA SER A 98 -5.59 47.08 -0.91
C SER A 98 -6.59 46.58 0.13
N GLU A 99 -7.79 46.19 -0.30
CA GLU A 99 -8.84 45.66 0.59
C GLU A 99 -8.39 44.38 1.30
N TYR A 100 -7.84 43.40 0.57
CA TYR A 100 -7.32 42.16 1.16
C TYR A 100 -6.16 42.44 2.13
N LYS A 101 -5.20 43.27 1.72
CA LYS A 101 -4.04 43.63 2.55
C LYS A 101 -4.47 44.35 3.84
N THR A 102 -5.39 45.30 3.74
CA THR A 102 -5.94 45.99 4.91
C THR A 102 -6.69 45.01 5.81
N ALA A 103 -7.56 44.16 5.27
CA ALA A 103 -8.29 43.18 6.07
C ALA A 103 -7.35 42.19 6.78
N SER A 104 -6.30 41.71 6.09
CA SER A 104 -5.28 40.85 6.67
C SER A 104 -4.50 41.56 7.78
N THR A 105 -4.15 42.83 7.59
CA THR A 105 -3.41 43.62 8.59
C THR A 105 -4.27 43.91 9.82
N GLU A 106 -5.53 44.29 9.63
CA GLU A 106 -6.46 44.54 10.73
C GLU A 106 -6.81 43.25 11.48
N MET A 107 -6.96 42.12 10.79
CA MET A 107 -7.13 40.81 11.43
C MET A 107 -5.93 40.46 12.32
N MET A 108 -4.70 40.71 11.87
CA MET A 108 -3.49 40.49 12.69
C MET A 108 -3.49 41.35 13.96
N LYS A 109 -3.89 42.62 13.87
CA LYS A 109 -4.02 43.50 15.05
C LYS A 109 -5.09 43.03 16.02
N ILE A 110 -6.25 42.60 15.49
CA ILE A 110 -7.35 42.06 16.32
C ILE A 110 -6.91 40.76 16.99
N ASP A 111 -6.15 39.90 16.30
CA ASP A 111 -5.63 38.65 16.86
C ASP A 111 -4.65 38.92 18.02
N GLU A 112 -3.82 39.95 17.92
CA GLU A 112 -2.96 40.41 19.02
C GLU A 112 -3.79 40.92 20.21
N GLN A 113 -4.82 41.73 19.96
CA GLN A 113 -5.73 42.22 21.01
C GLN A 113 -6.52 41.09 21.67
N LEU A 114 -6.96 40.09 20.89
CA LEU A 114 -7.63 38.90 21.39
C LEU A 114 -6.70 38.07 22.28
N LEU A 115 -5.43 37.94 21.90
CA LEU A 115 -4.44 37.23 22.70
C LEU A 115 -4.28 37.90 24.07
N ASP A 116 -4.14 39.22 24.10
CA ASP A 116 -4.02 40.00 25.33
C ASP A 116 -5.30 39.93 26.19
N ALA A 117 -6.48 40.12 25.59
CA ALA A 117 -7.76 40.08 26.30
C ALA A 117 -8.05 38.68 26.88
N ASN A 118 -7.75 37.61 26.14
CA ASN A 118 -7.87 36.24 26.61
C ASN A 118 -6.88 35.92 27.74
N ARG A 119 -5.65 36.47 27.67
CA ARG A 119 -4.67 36.34 28.75
C ARG A 119 -5.18 37.00 30.04
N GLU A 120 -5.68 38.23 29.95
CA GLU A 120 -6.22 38.94 31.12
C GLU A 120 -7.47 38.27 31.69
N TYR A 121 -8.36 37.76 30.84
CA TYR A 121 -9.49 36.92 31.26
C TYR A 121 -9.01 35.69 32.04
N THR A 122 -7.99 35.01 31.52
CA THR A 122 -7.43 33.79 32.14
C THR A 122 -6.78 34.11 33.49
N PHE A 123 -6.03 35.21 33.58
CA PHE A 123 -5.45 35.65 34.86
C PHE A 123 -6.50 36.07 35.87
N ALA A 124 -7.53 36.83 35.46
CA ALA A 124 -8.64 37.19 36.33
C ALA A 124 -9.37 35.94 36.85
N LYS A 125 -9.58 34.93 35.99
CA LYS A 125 -10.13 33.64 36.39
C LYS A 125 -9.27 32.93 37.44
N SER A 126 -7.95 32.84 37.22
CA SER A 126 -7.05 32.21 38.19
C SER A 126 -7.03 32.94 39.54
N ARG A 127 -7.05 34.28 39.55
CA ARG A 127 -7.14 35.08 40.78
C ARG A 127 -8.50 34.95 41.47
N ALA A 128 -9.59 34.87 40.69
CA ALA A 128 -10.92 34.59 41.22
C ALA A 128 -10.99 33.22 41.89
N ASP A 129 -10.44 32.17 41.26
CA ASP A 129 -10.40 30.81 41.83
C ASP A 129 -9.60 30.76 43.14
N GLU A 130 -8.47 31.48 43.21
CA GLU A 130 -7.68 31.64 44.44
C GLU A 130 -8.48 32.36 45.54
N ALA A 131 -9.07 33.51 45.23
CA ALA A 131 -9.87 34.29 46.17
C ALA A 131 -11.08 33.50 46.68
N TYR A 132 -11.74 32.76 45.77
CA TYR A 132 -12.84 31.86 46.09
C TYR A 132 -12.42 30.77 47.08
N TYR A 133 -11.27 30.13 46.86
CA TYR A 133 -10.73 29.13 47.78
C TYR A 133 -10.54 29.69 49.20
N PHE A 134 -9.86 30.83 49.34
CA PHE A 134 -9.60 31.43 50.64
C PHE A 134 -10.89 31.93 51.33
N TRP A 135 -11.83 32.51 50.58
CA TRP A 135 -13.13 32.89 51.12
C TRP A 135 -13.89 31.66 51.64
N LYS A 136 -14.03 30.60 50.84
CA LYS A 136 -14.73 29.37 51.24
C LYS A 136 -14.07 28.70 52.43
N LYS A 137 -12.73 28.66 52.47
CA LYS A 137 -11.98 28.16 53.63
C LYS A 137 -12.32 28.94 54.91
N SER A 138 -12.29 30.27 54.85
CA SER A 138 -12.61 31.13 56.01
C SER A 138 -14.04 30.93 56.54
N VAL A 139 -15.00 30.72 55.62
CA VAL A 139 -16.40 30.40 55.97
C VAL A 139 -16.48 29.05 56.69
N HIS A 140 -15.68 28.05 56.29
CA HIS A 140 -15.64 26.75 56.98
C HIS A 140 -14.96 26.81 58.35
N GLU A 141 -13.99 27.70 58.53
CA GLU A 141 -13.28 27.92 59.80
C GLU A 141 -14.09 28.79 60.80
N GLY A 142 -15.24 29.32 60.38
CA GLY A 142 -16.19 30.04 61.24
C GLY A 142 -15.99 31.56 61.29
N GLU A 143 -15.00 32.10 60.57
CA GLU A 143 -14.70 33.53 60.48
C GLU A 143 -14.68 33.95 59.00
N GLU A 144 -15.83 34.40 58.46
CA GLU A 144 -15.91 34.81 57.05
C GLU A 144 -14.95 35.97 56.74
N ASN A 145 -13.98 35.72 55.86
CA ASN A 145 -13.04 36.72 55.40
C ASN A 145 -13.67 37.58 54.30
N GLN A 146 -14.19 38.74 54.70
CA GLN A 146 -14.81 39.70 53.80
C GLN A 146 -13.85 40.27 52.74
N SER A 147 -12.54 40.28 53.01
CA SER A 147 -11.52 40.71 52.05
C SER A 147 -11.43 39.74 50.87
N SER A 148 -11.36 38.44 51.14
CA SER A 148 -11.31 37.40 50.09
C SER A 148 -12.59 37.37 49.25
N LYS A 149 -13.75 37.62 49.88
CA LYS A 149 -15.04 37.75 49.17
C LYS A 149 -15.04 38.94 48.21
N LYS A 150 -14.56 40.10 48.67
CA LYS A 150 -14.43 41.30 47.84
C LYS A 150 -13.47 41.05 46.67
N SER A 151 -12.31 40.44 46.91
CA SER A 151 -11.36 40.10 45.84
C SER A 151 -11.96 39.14 44.81
N TYR A 152 -12.76 38.16 45.25
CA TYR A 152 -13.49 37.28 44.35
C TYR A 152 -14.49 38.07 43.48
N ASP A 153 -15.32 38.92 44.08
CA ASP A 153 -16.32 39.72 43.36
C ASP A 153 -15.64 40.69 42.35
N ASP A 154 -14.52 41.31 42.73
CA ASP A 154 -13.74 42.23 41.88
C ASP A 154 -13.11 41.50 40.68
N GLU A 155 -12.58 40.28 40.86
CA GLU A 155 -12.02 39.47 39.77
C GLU A 155 -13.10 38.87 38.87
N VAL A 156 -14.26 38.47 39.42
CA VAL A 156 -15.42 38.06 38.62
C VAL A 156 -15.94 39.20 37.75
N ALA A 157 -15.98 40.43 38.28
CA ALA A 157 -16.30 41.62 37.49
C ALA A 157 -15.26 41.87 36.38
N SER A 158 -13.98 41.65 36.68
CA SER A 158 -12.89 41.74 35.69
C SER A 158 -13.02 40.68 34.59
N MET A 159 -13.38 39.44 34.94
CA MET A 159 -13.68 38.39 33.97
C MET A 159 -14.85 38.77 33.07
N ALA A 160 -15.94 39.31 33.62
CA ALA A 160 -17.10 39.74 32.83
C ALA A 160 -16.73 40.87 31.85
N LYS A 161 -15.89 41.81 32.29
CA LYS A 161 -15.33 42.88 31.42
C LYS A 161 -14.52 42.29 30.26
N TYR A 162 -13.52 41.45 30.54
CA TYR A 162 -12.68 40.89 29.48
C TYR A 162 -13.45 39.90 28.59
N SER A 163 -14.42 39.17 29.12
CA SER A 163 -15.29 38.32 28.31
C SER A 163 -16.12 39.13 27.30
N THR A 164 -16.59 40.32 27.68
CA THR A 164 -17.29 41.23 26.77
C THR A 164 -16.34 41.74 25.67
N VAL A 165 -15.13 42.15 26.05
CA VAL A 165 -14.09 42.59 25.11
C VAL A 165 -13.71 41.49 24.11
N VAL A 166 -13.53 40.25 24.59
CA VAL A 166 -13.23 39.10 23.72
C VAL A 166 -14.37 38.88 22.73
N SER A 167 -15.63 38.87 23.18
CA SER A 167 -16.79 38.69 22.30
C SER A 167 -16.88 39.77 21.21
N GLU A 168 -16.63 41.04 21.56
CA GLU A 168 -16.60 42.14 20.59
C GLU A 168 -15.47 42.00 19.58
N LEU A 169 -14.27 41.63 20.02
CA LEU A 169 -13.12 41.43 19.16
C LEU A 169 -13.29 40.20 18.25
N GLU A 170 -13.87 39.11 18.74
CA GLU A 170 -14.19 37.92 17.94
C GLU A 170 -15.19 38.25 16.83
N SER A 171 -16.21 39.07 17.12
CA SER A 171 -17.16 39.55 16.12
C SER A 171 -16.47 40.38 15.04
N LYS A 172 -15.57 41.29 15.41
CA LYS A 172 -14.76 42.09 14.45
C LYS A 172 -13.81 41.22 13.64
N ARG A 173 -13.13 40.27 14.29
CA ARG A 173 -12.24 39.29 13.65
C ARG A 173 -12.99 38.51 12.58
N LYS A 174 -14.20 38.05 12.90
CA LYS A 174 -15.05 37.28 11.99
C LYS A 174 -15.34 38.01 10.68
N VAL A 175 -15.57 39.33 10.71
CA VAL A 175 -15.78 40.12 9.49
C VAL A 175 -14.56 40.06 8.57
N HIS A 176 -13.35 40.23 9.10
CA HIS A 176 -12.13 40.17 8.30
C HIS A 176 -11.79 38.73 7.86
N ASP A 177 -12.01 37.75 8.74
CA ASP A 177 -11.81 36.33 8.43
C ASP A 177 -12.74 35.85 7.30
N ASP A 178 -14.03 36.22 7.35
CA ASP A 178 -15.00 35.87 6.31
C ASP A 178 -14.61 36.50 4.96
N LEU A 179 -14.12 37.75 4.96
CA LEU A 179 -13.61 38.43 3.77
C LEU A 179 -12.36 37.74 3.20
N ILE A 180 -11.35 37.46 4.03
CA ILE A 180 -10.12 36.78 3.62
C ILE A 180 -10.43 35.37 3.09
N LYS A 181 -11.35 34.66 3.74
CA LYS A 181 -11.84 33.36 3.29
C LYS A 181 -12.51 33.46 1.93
N GLN A 182 -13.33 34.48 1.67
CA GLN A 182 -13.96 34.67 0.36
C GLN A 182 -12.91 34.78 -0.76
N TYR A 183 -11.87 35.58 -0.57
CA TYR A 183 -10.78 35.74 -1.55
C TYR A 183 -9.99 34.44 -1.77
N ASN A 184 -9.61 33.76 -0.68
CA ASN A 184 -8.88 32.49 -0.76
C ASN A 184 -9.74 31.37 -1.37
N GLN A 185 -11.04 31.35 -1.06
CA GLN A 185 -11.97 30.38 -1.62
C GLN A 185 -12.13 30.59 -3.13
N ALA A 186 -12.19 31.83 -3.61
CA ALA A 186 -12.23 32.11 -5.05
C ALA A 186 -11.01 31.52 -5.78
N VAL A 187 -9.81 31.63 -5.22
CA VAL A 187 -8.60 31.00 -5.78
C VAL A 187 -8.73 29.47 -5.76
N LYS A 188 -9.15 28.91 -4.63
CA LYS A 188 -9.32 27.47 -4.44
C LYS A 188 -10.37 26.86 -5.39
N ASP A 189 -11.45 27.59 -5.65
CA ASP A 189 -12.52 27.16 -6.56
C ASP A 189 -11.98 27.02 -7.98
N VAL A 190 -11.22 28.01 -8.46
CA VAL A 190 -10.60 27.96 -9.79
C VAL A 190 -9.56 26.83 -9.86
N GLN A 191 -8.71 26.68 -8.84
CA GLN A 191 -7.75 25.56 -8.78
C GLN A 191 -8.46 24.19 -8.82
N THR A 192 -9.61 24.07 -8.15
CA THR A 192 -10.40 22.84 -8.13
C THR A 192 -10.98 22.52 -9.51
N LYS A 193 -11.37 23.54 -10.29
CA LYS A 193 -11.81 23.37 -11.69
C LYS A 193 -10.66 23.01 -12.63
N ILE A 194 -9.47 23.53 -12.41
CA ILE A 194 -8.28 23.27 -13.23
C ILE A 194 -7.76 21.83 -13.04
N LYS A 195 -7.76 21.33 -11.81
CA LYS A 195 -7.19 20.02 -11.46
C LYS A 195 -7.68 18.87 -12.36
N PRO A 196 -8.99 18.65 -12.59
CA PRO A 196 -9.46 17.56 -13.44
C PRO A 196 -9.01 17.69 -14.90
N LEU A 197 -8.83 18.91 -15.43
CA LEU A 197 -8.40 19.12 -16.82
C LEU A 197 -6.98 18.60 -17.08
N ARG A 198 -6.12 18.58 -16.06
CA ARG A 198 -4.74 18.11 -16.18
C ARG A 198 -4.51 16.74 -15.56
N ALA A 199 -5.47 16.22 -14.79
CA ALA A 199 -5.29 15.03 -13.96
C ALA A 199 -4.82 13.81 -14.77
N GLU A 200 -5.37 13.61 -15.97
CA GLU A 200 -4.98 12.49 -16.83
C GLU A 200 -3.55 12.63 -17.36
N ILE A 201 -3.18 13.84 -17.82
CA ILE A 201 -1.83 14.16 -18.31
C ILE A 201 -0.82 13.98 -17.17
N GLU A 202 -1.09 14.58 -16.01
CA GLU A 202 -0.22 14.51 -14.83
C GLU A 202 -0.06 13.06 -14.33
N ASN A 203 -1.15 12.27 -14.31
CA ASN A 203 -1.09 10.86 -13.95
C ASN A 203 -0.21 10.07 -14.93
N ALA A 204 -0.43 10.22 -16.24
CA ALA A 204 0.34 9.52 -17.27
C ALA A 204 1.83 9.90 -17.21
N MET A 205 2.16 11.19 -17.11
CA MET A 205 3.55 11.65 -16.95
C MET A 205 4.21 11.09 -15.69
N THR A 206 3.51 11.13 -14.55
CA THR A 206 4.03 10.56 -13.28
C THR A 206 4.29 9.05 -13.42
N LYS A 207 3.43 8.33 -14.16
CA LYS A 207 3.59 6.89 -14.38
C LYS A 207 4.79 6.59 -15.28
N ILE A 208 4.98 7.35 -16.35
CA ILE A 208 6.16 7.25 -17.23
C ILE A 208 7.44 7.49 -16.43
N GLU A 209 7.50 8.59 -15.68
CA GLU A 209 8.67 8.93 -14.84
C GLU A 209 8.99 7.83 -13.82
N ARG A 210 7.96 7.28 -13.16
CA ARG A 210 8.12 6.14 -12.24
C ARG A 210 8.61 4.89 -12.95
N THR A 211 8.14 4.60 -14.16
CA THR A 211 8.60 3.46 -14.96
C THR A 211 10.07 3.63 -15.33
N HIS A 212 10.50 4.83 -15.77
CA HIS A 212 11.92 5.13 -16.04
C HIS A 212 12.81 5.03 -14.80
N ALA A 213 12.32 5.49 -13.64
CA ALA A 213 13.04 5.40 -12.38
C ALA A 213 13.03 3.99 -11.77
N SER A 214 12.21 3.06 -12.28
CA SER A 214 12.07 1.73 -11.73
C SER A 214 13.31 0.88 -12.02
N THR A 215 13.75 0.14 -10.99
CA THR A 215 14.88 -0.77 -11.10
C THR A 215 14.42 -2.22 -11.09
N ILE A 216 15.16 -3.06 -11.81
CA ILE A 216 14.93 -4.51 -11.82
C ILE A 216 15.28 -5.08 -10.44
N GLN A 217 14.29 -5.66 -9.77
CA GLN A 217 14.48 -6.21 -8.42
C GLN A 217 13.51 -7.34 -8.11
N ILE A 218 13.90 -8.24 -7.22
CA ILE A 218 12.99 -9.27 -6.71
C ILE A 218 11.97 -8.58 -5.81
N ARG A 219 10.68 -8.70 -6.17
CA ARG A 219 9.58 -8.21 -5.33
C ARG A 219 9.10 -9.35 -4.46
N GLN A 220 9.33 -9.24 -3.15
CA GLN A 220 9.00 -10.29 -2.19
C GLN A 220 8.00 -9.78 -1.16
N VAL A 221 6.92 -10.53 -0.99
CA VAL A 221 5.94 -10.36 0.07
C VAL A 221 6.07 -11.50 1.07
N MET A 222 6.01 -11.18 2.35
CA MET A 222 6.12 -12.15 3.43
C MET A 222 4.89 -12.04 4.34
N SER A 223 4.07 -13.09 4.33
CA SER A 223 2.93 -13.20 5.25
C SER A 223 3.36 -14.01 6.47
N ASN A 224 3.54 -13.31 7.59
CA ASN A 224 3.97 -13.92 8.85
C ASN A 224 2.86 -14.79 9.45
N ASN A 225 3.24 -15.92 10.05
CA ASN A 225 2.31 -16.86 10.70
C ASN A 225 1.21 -17.40 9.78
N PHE A 226 1.43 -17.40 8.47
CA PHE A 226 0.46 -17.91 7.50
C PHE A 226 0.40 -19.43 7.47
N ASP A 227 1.57 -20.06 7.38
CA ASP A 227 1.71 -21.51 7.31
C ASP A 227 2.01 -22.11 8.69
N LYS A 228 1.85 -23.43 8.81
CA LYS A 228 2.27 -24.20 9.97
C LYS A 228 3.16 -25.35 9.53
N THR A 229 4.20 -25.63 10.30
CA THR A 229 5.02 -26.84 10.09
C THR A 229 4.26 -28.09 10.53
N ASN A 230 4.82 -29.27 10.25
CA ASN A 230 4.29 -30.55 10.72
C ASN A 230 4.20 -30.64 12.27
N PHE A 231 4.92 -29.77 12.99
CA PHE A 231 4.89 -29.67 14.45
C PHE A 231 3.97 -28.55 14.96
N GLY A 232 3.18 -27.94 14.08
CA GLY A 232 2.25 -26.86 14.43
C GLY A 232 2.91 -25.50 14.68
N THR A 233 4.22 -25.36 14.45
CA THR A 233 4.91 -24.08 14.62
C THR A 233 4.55 -23.12 13.48
N PRO A 234 4.21 -21.86 13.78
CA PRO A 234 3.94 -20.85 12.76
C PRO A 234 5.14 -20.65 11.83
N LYS A 235 4.88 -20.52 10.54
CA LYS A 235 5.87 -20.31 9.49
C LYS A 235 5.39 -19.20 8.56
N ALA A 236 6.30 -18.33 8.16
CA ALA A 236 5.98 -17.31 7.16
C ALA A 236 5.82 -17.93 5.77
N ARG A 237 4.82 -17.46 5.03
CA ARG A 237 4.69 -17.73 3.60
C ARG A 237 5.39 -16.62 2.82
N ILE A 238 6.23 -17.02 1.87
CA ILE A 238 7.00 -16.10 1.04
C ILE A 238 6.46 -16.18 -0.39
N ASP A 239 6.21 -15.02 -0.96
CA ASP A 239 5.69 -14.85 -2.31
C ASP A 239 6.58 -13.90 -3.11
N ARG A 240 6.95 -14.29 -4.33
CA ARG A 240 7.75 -13.50 -5.27
C ARG A 240 7.07 -13.33 -6.62
N CYS A 241 5.77 -13.64 -6.73
CA CYS A 241 5.06 -13.67 -8.01
C CYS A 241 5.04 -12.31 -8.71
N GLN A 242 4.99 -11.23 -7.92
CA GLN A 242 5.06 -9.84 -8.41
C GLN A 242 6.41 -9.48 -9.06
N THR A 243 7.41 -10.36 -8.99
CA THR A 243 8.69 -10.18 -9.69
C THR A 243 8.51 -10.29 -11.20
N CYS A 244 7.59 -11.13 -11.68
CA CYS A 244 7.29 -11.26 -13.13
C CYS A 244 5.91 -10.68 -13.48
N HIS A 245 4.92 -10.84 -12.61
CA HIS A 245 3.55 -10.35 -12.81
C HIS A 245 3.40 -8.90 -12.35
N LEU A 246 4.15 -7.96 -12.92
CA LEU A 246 4.20 -6.58 -12.45
C LEU A 246 2.91 -5.78 -12.74
N GLY A 247 2.21 -6.10 -13.82
CA GLY A 247 1.02 -5.36 -14.26
C GLY A 247 -0.26 -5.68 -13.48
N TRP A 248 -0.21 -6.55 -12.47
CA TRP A 248 -1.37 -7.00 -11.70
C TRP A 248 -2.25 -5.86 -11.15
N ASN A 249 -1.64 -4.70 -10.82
CA ASN A 249 -2.30 -3.50 -10.32
C ASN A 249 -2.21 -2.30 -11.27
N ASP A 250 -1.72 -2.49 -12.50
CA ASP A 250 -1.64 -1.41 -13.47
C ASP A 250 -2.96 -1.31 -14.25
N GLU A 251 -3.64 -0.18 -14.11
CA GLU A 251 -4.90 0.11 -14.81
C GLU A 251 -4.75 0.20 -16.32
N ASN A 252 -3.52 0.34 -16.83
CA ASN A 252 -3.25 0.42 -18.25
C ASN A 252 -2.94 -0.95 -18.88
N MET A 253 -3.13 -2.05 -18.12
CA MET A 253 -2.79 -3.42 -18.51
C MET A 253 -4.00 -4.36 -18.63
N ASP A 254 -5.22 -3.83 -18.75
CA ASP A 254 -6.47 -4.63 -18.78
C ASP A 254 -6.61 -5.58 -19.99
N SER A 255 -5.86 -5.38 -21.07
CA SER A 255 -5.97 -6.16 -22.32
C SER A 255 -4.62 -6.65 -22.85
N VAL A 256 -3.67 -6.82 -21.94
CA VAL A 256 -2.32 -7.28 -22.26
C VAL A 256 -2.22 -8.79 -22.02
N ALA A 257 -1.34 -9.48 -22.73
CA ALA A 257 -1.10 -10.89 -22.50
C ALA A 257 -0.47 -11.15 -21.11
N GLN A 258 -0.68 -12.35 -20.58
CA GLN A 258 0.08 -12.83 -19.43
C GLN A 258 1.59 -12.80 -19.75
N PRO A 259 2.47 -12.43 -18.78
CA PRO A 259 2.19 -12.22 -17.37
C PRO A 259 1.85 -10.77 -16.96
N PHE A 260 1.76 -9.83 -17.92
CA PHE A 260 1.67 -8.39 -17.65
C PHE A 260 0.25 -7.87 -17.48
N THR A 261 -0.76 -8.69 -17.70
CA THR A 261 -2.16 -8.29 -17.55
C THR A 261 -2.49 -7.85 -16.13
N ARG A 262 -3.43 -6.91 -16.01
CA ARG A 262 -4.06 -6.56 -14.73
C ARG A 262 -4.87 -7.72 -14.17
N HIS A 263 -5.00 -7.77 -12.84
CA HIS A 263 -5.87 -8.72 -12.16
C HIS A 263 -7.35 -8.50 -12.55
N PRO A 264 -8.11 -9.55 -12.89
CA PRO A 264 -9.47 -9.43 -13.41
C PRO A 264 -10.51 -8.97 -12.38
N VAL A 265 -10.20 -9.07 -11.08
CA VAL A 265 -11.11 -8.73 -9.99
C VAL A 265 -10.45 -7.74 -9.01
N PRO A 266 -10.31 -6.45 -9.37
CA PRO A 266 -9.63 -5.46 -8.52
C PRO A 266 -10.36 -5.21 -7.19
N GLU A 267 -11.69 -5.34 -7.15
CA GLU A 267 -12.47 -5.19 -5.91
C GLU A 267 -12.12 -6.25 -4.87
N LEU A 268 -11.74 -7.47 -5.29
CA LEU A 268 -11.28 -8.51 -4.37
C LEU A 268 -9.94 -8.12 -3.73
N LEU A 269 -9.05 -7.48 -4.50
CA LEU A 269 -7.73 -7.07 -4.03
C LEU A 269 -7.77 -5.92 -3.02
N LYS A 270 -8.85 -5.12 -3.01
CA LYS A 270 -9.08 -4.11 -1.97
C LYS A 270 -9.26 -4.75 -0.58
N MET A 271 -9.84 -5.95 -0.54
CA MET A 271 -10.03 -6.72 0.70
C MET A 271 -8.83 -7.63 0.98
N HIS A 272 -8.17 -8.15 -0.06
CA HIS A 272 -7.01 -9.02 0.01
C HIS A 272 -5.83 -8.38 -0.70
N ASN A 273 -5.11 -7.47 -0.02
CA ASN A 273 -4.01 -6.72 -0.62
C ASN A 273 -2.81 -7.65 -0.94
N PRO A 274 -2.47 -7.87 -2.22
CA PRO A 274 -1.36 -8.75 -2.59
C PRO A 274 0.02 -8.24 -2.15
N GLU A 275 0.19 -6.93 -1.91
CA GLU A 275 1.46 -6.37 -1.41
C GLU A 275 1.74 -6.75 0.04
N GLN A 276 0.72 -7.19 0.78
CA GLN A 276 0.87 -7.64 2.17
C GLN A 276 0.72 -9.15 2.30
N PHE A 277 -0.16 -9.75 1.48
CA PHE A 277 -0.56 -11.15 1.62
C PHE A 277 0.04 -12.08 0.56
N GLY A 278 0.51 -11.55 -0.56
CA GLY A 278 1.02 -12.31 -1.70
C GLY A 278 -0.08 -12.89 -2.59
N CYS A 279 0.31 -13.59 -3.65
CA CYS A 279 -0.57 -14.19 -4.65
C CYS A 279 -0.86 -15.67 -4.34
N THR A 280 0.12 -16.38 -3.81
CA THR A 280 0.10 -17.82 -3.51
C THR A 280 -0.99 -18.27 -2.52
N PRO A 281 -1.51 -17.47 -1.58
CA PRO A 281 -2.67 -17.90 -0.79
C PRO A 281 -3.91 -18.18 -1.64
N CYS A 282 -4.11 -17.45 -2.74
CA CYS A 282 -5.24 -17.67 -3.65
C CYS A 282 -4.84 -18.64 -4.77
N HIS A 283 -3.70 -18.38 -5.41
CA HIS A 283 -3.28 -19.06 -6.62
C HIS A 283 -2.42 -20.30 -6.40
N ARG A 284 -1.95 -20.59 -5.19
CA ARG A 284 -0.92 -21.63 -4.92
C ARG A 284 0.37 -21.39 -5.72
N GLY A 285 1.09 -22.46 -6.07
CA GLY A 285 2.43 -22.39 -6.64
C GLY A 285 3.53 -22.29 -5.58
N GLN A 286 4.77 -22.23 -6.05
CA GLN A 286 5.96 -22.14 -5.24
C GLN A 286 6.42 -20.69 -5.15
N GLY A 287 5.87 -19.94 -4.19
CA GLY A 287 6.09 -18.49 -4.08
C GLY A 287 7.54 -18.04 -3.93
N THR A 288 8.46 -18.90 -3.47
CA THR A 288 9.88 -18.57 -3.33
C THR A 288 10.69 -18.68 -4.62
N ALA A 289 10.17 -19.38 -5.63
CA ALA A 289 10.89 -19.62 -6.88
C ALA A 289 10.86 -18.39 -7.80
N LEU A 290 11.85 -18.30 -8.67
CA LEU A 290 12.07 -17.15 -9.58
C LEU A 290 12.11 -17.56 -11.06
N THR A 291 11.81 -18.82 -11.36
CA THR A 291 11.64 -19.33 -12.72
C THR A 291 10.19 -19.79 -12.88
N ALA A 292 9.57 -19.51 -14.05
CA ALA A 292 8.14 -19.74 -14.24
C ALA A 292 7.73 -21.20 -13.96
N GLY A 293 8.50 -22.18 -14.47
CA GLY A 293 8.20 -23.59 -14.27
C GLY A 293 8.20 -24.00 -12.79
N LEU A 294 9.17 -23.55 -12.00
CA LEU A 294 9.21 -23.85 -10.56
C LEU A 294 8.17 -23.03 -9.80
N ALA A 295 8.04 -21.73 -10.08
CA ALA A 295 7.09 -20.85 -9.41
C ALA A 295 5.64 -21.30 -9.59
N HIS A 296 5.29 -21.85 -10.76
CA HIS A 296 3.97 -22.43 -10.99
C HIS A 296 3.84 -23.86 -10.46
N GLY A 297 4.94 -24.52 -10.07
CA GLY A 297 4.96 -25.91 -9.66
C GLY A 297 4.91 -26.91 -10.82
N ASP A 298 4.97 -26.45 -12.07
CA ASP A 298 4.90 -27.28 -13.27
C ASP A 298 6.20 -28.08 -13.51
N ALA A 299 7.35 -27.54 -13.07
CA ALA A 299 8.68 -28.14 -13.27
C ALA A 299 9.26 -28.82 -12.02
N ASP A 300 8.61 -28.70 -10.87
CA ASP A 300 9.02 -29.39 -9.64
C ASP A 300 8.11 -30.60 -9.41
N HIS A 301 8.66 -31.79 -9.69
CA HIS A 301 7.93 -33.05 -9.53
C HIS A 301 7.46 -33.32 -8.10
N TYR A 302 8.10 -32.71 -7.10
CA TYR A 302 7.79 -32.91 -5.69
C TYR A 302 6.89 -31.81 -5.12
N TRP A 303 6.49 -30.82 -5.93
CA TRP A 303 5.65 -29.73 -5.47
C TRP A 303 4.17 -30.13 -5.51
N GLU A 304 3.59 -30.34 -4.34
CA GLU A 304 2.21 -30.83 -4.18
C GLU A 304 1.13 -29.79 -4.51
N TRP A 305 1.49 -28.51 -4.57
CA TRP A 305 0.54 -27.40 -4.65
C TRP A 305 0.77 -26.53 -5.90
N PRO A 306 0.56 -27.08 -7.12
CA PRO A 306 0.75 -26.34 -8.36
C PRO A 306 -0.24 -25.17 -8.45
N LEU A 307 0.08 -24.23 -9.33
CA LEU A 307 -0.70 -23.00 -9.54
C LEU A 307 -2.13 -23.31 -10.00
N LEU A 308 -3.11 -22.79 -9.26
CA LEU A 308 -4.51 -22.80 -9.63
C LEU A 308 -4.79 -21.74 -10.70
N LYS A 309 -5.54 -22.13 -11.73
CA LYS A 309 -5.87 -21.30 -12.90
C LYS A 309 -7.39 -21.21 -13.05
N GLY A 310 -7.87 -20.05 -13.50
CA GLY A 310 -9.29 -19.82 -13.76
C GLY A 310 -10.18 -20.10 -12.55
N LYS A 311 -11.24 -20.90 -12.74
CA LYS A 311 -12.22 -21.22 -11.70
C LYS A 311 -11.65 -22.00 -10.51
N GLU A 312 -10.51 -22.67 -10.67
CA GLU A 312 -9.93 -23.48 -9.59
C GLU A 312 -9.40 -22.61 -8.45
N VAL A 313 -9.04 -21.34 -8.72
CA VAL A 313 -8.56 -20.38 -7.70
C VAL A 313 -9.55 -20.24 -6.55
N TYR A 314 -10.86 -20.33 -6.84
CA TYR A 314 -11.92 -20.22 -5.83
C TYR A 314 -11.91 -21.36 -4.80
N ALA A 315 -11.23 -22.48 -5.07
CA ALA A 315 -11.06 -23.55 -4.09
C ALA A 315 -10.24 -23.09 -2.88
N SER A 316 -9.30 -22.15 -3.07
CA SER A 316 -8.45 -21.62 -2.00
C SER A 316 -9.20 -20.72 -1.03
N CYS A 317 -10.37 -20.16 -1.40
CA CYS A 317 -11.17 -19.34 -0.49
C CYS A 317 -11.51 -20.10 0.80
N ASN A 318 -11.75 -21.40 0.70
CA ASN A 318 -12.09 -22.26 1.83
C ASN A 318 -10.96 -22.42 2.87
N SER A 319 -9.71 -22.07 2.52
CA SER A 319 -8.58 -22.15 3.45
C SER A 319 -8.71 -21.19 4.64
N CYS A 320 -9.41 -20.06 4.44
CA CYS A 320 -9.70 -19.09 5.49
C CYS A 320 -11.21 -18.97 5.73
N HIS A 321 -12.02 -19.03 4.67
CA HIS A 321 -13.47 -18.91 4.73
C HIS A 321 -14.17 -20.28 4.81
N ALA A 322 -13.76 -21.11 5.75
CA ALA A 322 -14.27 -22.48 5.86
C ALA A 322 -15.75 -22.52 6.29
N ASN A 323 -16.18 -21.56 7.12
CA ASN A 323 -17.49 -21.56 7.77
C ASN A 323 -18.52 -20.68 7.05
N GLU A 324 -18.11 -20.01 5.97
CA GLU A 324 -18.95 -19.13 5.18
C GLU A 324 -19.59 -19.90 4.03
N MET A 325 -20.89 -19.68 3.85
CA MET A 325 -21.66 -20.21 2.71
C MET A 325 -21.71 -19.24 1.53
N TYR A 326 -21.48 -17.96 1.78
CA TYR A 326 -21.57 -16.91 0.79
C TYR A 326 -20.42 -15.92 0.93
N LEU A 327 -19.74 -15.65 -0.18
CA LEU A 327 -18.68 -14.66 -0.33
C LEU A 327 -18.98 -13.76 -1.53
N LYS A 328 -18.78 -12.46 -1.36
CA LYS A 328 -18.90 -11.47 -2.44
C LYS A 328 -17.76 -11.67 -3.44
N GLN A 329 -18.03 -11.56 -4.75
CA GLN A 329 -17.03 -11.75 -5.84
C GLN A 329 -16.49 -13.18 -5.97
N ALA A 330 -17.22 -14.18 -5.46
CA ALA A 330 -16.80 -15.58 -5.47
C ALA A 330 -17.96 -16.53 -5.79
N GLU A 331 -18.77 -16.21 -6.80
CA GLU A 331 -19.86 -17.06 -7.31
C GLU A 331 -19.49 -18.54 -7.48
N PRO A 332 -18.32 -18.91 -8.05
CA PRO A 332 -17.95 -20.32 -8.16
C PRO A 332 -17.79 -21.01 -6.80
N PHE A 333 -17.27 -20.32 -5.79
CA PHE A 333 -17.19 -20.82 -4.41
C PHE A 333 -18.60 -21.00 -3.82
N ASN A 334 -19.46 -19.98 -3.94
CA ASN A 334 -20.83 -20.01 -3.41
C ASN A 334 -21.63 -21.17 -3.99
N LYS A 335 -21.56 -21.35 -5.32
CA LYS A 335 -22.20 -22.47 -6.02
C LYS A 335 -21.63 -23.81 -5.56
N SER A 336 -20.32 -23.90 -5.33
CA SER A 336 -19.69 -25.13 -4.86
C SER A 336 -20.15 -25.50 -3.45
N LYS A 337 -20.25 -24.53 -2.53
CA LYS A 337 -20.81 -24.71 -1.18
C LYS A 337 -22.28 -25.14 -1.25
N GLN A 338 -23.09 -24.50 -2.09
CA GLN A 338 -24.49 -24.89 -2.27
C GLN A 338 -24.62 -26.36 -2.72
N ILE A 339 -23.90 -26.75 -3.79
CA ILE A 339 -23.93 -28.12 -4.30
C ILE A 339 -23.45 -29.12 -3.23
N LEU A 340 -22.41 -28.77 -2.46
CA LEU A 340 -21.91 -29.62 -1.38
C LEU A 340 -23.01 -30.00 -0.38
N PHE A 341 -23.87 -29.03 -0.05
CA PHE A 341 -24.98 -29.21 0.87
C PHE A 341 -26.19 -29.91 0.24
N GLU A 342 -26.61 -29.47 -0.95
CA GLU A 342 -27.78 -30.03 -1.64
C GLU A 342 -27.56 -31.49 -2.05
N ALA A 343 -26.35 -31.83 -2.52
CA ALA A 343 -26.00 -33.19 -2.90
C ALA A 343 -25.63 -34.08 -1.70
N GLY A 344 -25.50 -33.52 -0.49
CA GLY A 344 -25.17 -34.27 0.71
C GLY A 344 -23.80 -34.95 0.66
N CYS A 345 -22.79 -34.32 0.05
CA CYS A 345 -21.47 -34.94 -0.18
C CYS A 345 -20.81 -35.47 1.11
N PHE A 346 -21.03 -34.77 2.23
CA PHE A 346 -20.55 -35.15 3.56
C PHE A 346 -21.22 -36.42 4.13
N GLY A 347 -22.30 -36.91 3.51
CA GLY A 347 -22.93 -38.18 3.84
C GLY A 347 -22.02 -39.38 3.52
N CYS A 348 -21.22 -39.28 2.45
CA CYS A 348 -20.29 -40.32 2.02
C CYS A 348 -18.80 -39.93 2.18
N HIS A 349 -18.46 -38.65 2.00
CA HIS A 349 -17.09 -38.16 2.14
C HIS A 349 -16.83 -37.59 3.53
N GLU A 350 -15.67 -37.92 4.10
CA GLU A 350 -15.20 -37.27 5.33
C GLU A 350 -14.71 -35.85 5.01
N ILE A 351 -15.58 -34.87 5.20
CA ILE A 351 -15.27 -33.47 4.96
C ILE A 351 -15.14 -32.76 6.30
N LYS A 352 -13.91 -32.35 6.63
CA LYS A 352 -13.61 -31.63 7.87
C LYS A 352 -14.51 -30.39 8.00
N GLY A 353 -15.16 -30.24 9.15
CA GLY A 353 -16.13 -29.18 9.43
C GLY A 353 -17.59 -29.54 9.14
N TYR A 354 -17.85 -30.68 8.50
CA TYR A 354 -19.21 -31.14 8.14
C TYR A 354 -19.55 -32.52 8.71
N LEU A 355 -18.72 -33.06 9.61
CA LEU A 355 -18.85 -34.41 10.14
C LEU A 355 -20.04 -34.58 11.11
N ASP A 356 -20.45 -33.50 11.76
CA ASP A 356 -21.54 -33.49 12.75
C ASP A 356 -22.91 -33.22 12.13
N ILE A 357 -22.97 -33.02 10.80
CA ILE A 357 -24.22 -32.78 10.09
C ILE A 357 -24.92 -34.11 9.84
N PRO A 358 -26.25 -34.21 10.07
CA PRO A 358 -27.00 -35.42 9.73
C PRO A 358 -26.72 -35.86 8.30
N LYS A 359 -26.31 -37.13 8.15
CA LYS A 359 -25.98 -37.71 6.85
C LYS A 359 -27.27 -37.87 6.05
N ILE A 360 -27.52 -36.93 5.14
CA ILE A 360 -28.61 -36.99 4.18
C ILE A 360 -28.04 -37.67 2.93
N GLY A 361 -28.47 -38.90 2.66
CA GLY A 361 -28.16 -39.57 1.40
C GLY A 361 -28.94 -38.91 0.24
N PRO A 362 -28.40 -38.94 -0.99
CA PRO A 362 -29.11 -38.38 -2.15
C PRO A 362 -30.45 -39.12 -2.37
N GLU A 363 -31.46 -38.43 -2.89
CA GLU A 363 -32.72 -39.06 -3.25
C GLU A 363 -32.50 -40.13 -4.35
N ILE A 364 -32.68 -41.40 -4.00
CA ILE A 364 -32.52 -42.52 -4.94
C ILE A 364 -33.68 -42.68 -5.92
N ASN A 365 -34.74 -41.89 -5.74
CA ASN A 365 -35.98 -41.95 -6.52
C ASN A 365 -35.78 -41.55 -8.00
N GLN A 366 -34.68 -40.85 -8.32
CA GLN A 366 -34.37 -40.36 -9.66
C GLN A 366 -33.20 -41.11 -10.34
N LEU A 367 -32.61 -42.13 -9.71
CA LEU A 367 -31.51 -42.91 -10.32
C LEU A 367 -31.96 -43.68 -11.59
N ALA A 368 -33.25 -43.97 -11.73
CA ALA A 368 -33.82 -44.61 -12.92
C ALA A 368 -34.01 -43.65 -14.13
N ALA A 369 -33.76 -42.34 -13.97
CA ALA A 369 -34.00 -41.34 -15.01
C ALA A 369 -32.76 -40.98 -15.86
N LYS A 370 -31.60 -41.62 -15.60
CA LYS A 370 -30.42 -41.50 -16.47
C LYS A 370 -30.45 -42.59 -17.56
N THR A 371 -31.09 -42.27 -18.67
CA THR A 371 -30.83 -42.86 -20.01
C THR A 371 -30.11 -41.86 -20.88
#